data_AF-A0A7C4CA70-F1
#
_entry.id   AF-A0A7C4CA70-F1
#
_cell.length_a   1.000
_cell.length_b   1.000
_cell.length_c   1.000
_cell.angle_alpha   90.00
_cell.angle_beta   90.00
_cell.angle_gamma   90.00
#
_symmetry.space_group_name_H-M   'P 1'
#
loop_
_entity.id
_entity.type
_entity.pdbx_description
1 polymer ?
#
loop_
_entity_poly.entity_id
_entity_poly.type
_entity_poly.pdbx_seq_one_letter_code
_entity_poly.pdbx_strand_id
1 'polypeptide(L)'
;MEIDWYQLPIPDWGLACPTCSYPLRGLPRHRCPECGTELDMAALIRPWTRLRDPRFTGHERPLPDFGLLCRACGRPLAGAPGDACPHCGAAFDVEEWRPTREWFVLDAALAGPLPIPGVQALIASELVPHFPVGELSLAEIYGGRSSTINALRVPSEFHFEIRWLLQQALADLRAARAARGQGDWRCSACAEQNPGHFEVCWNCERPRATEQ
;
A
#
# COMPACT_ATOMS: atom_id res chain seq x y z
N MET A 1 -5.24 6.77 9.27
CA MET A 1 -5.24 6.68 10.74
C MET A 1 -3.93 7.28 11.20
N GLU A 2 -3.94 8.39 11.93
CA GLU A 2 -2.70 8.98 12.45
C GLU A 2 -2.33 8.22 13.73
N ILE A 3 -1.17 7.56 13.76
CA ILE A 3 -0.65 6.98 15.00
C ILE A 3 -0.07 8.12 15.83
N ASP A 4 -0.53 8.24 17.07
CA ASP A 4 0.16 9.02 18.09
C ASP A 4 1.45 8.29 18.51
N TRP A 5 2.59 8.73 17.97
CA TRP A 5 3.91 8.15 18.28
C TRP A 5 4.29 8.29 19.76
N TYR A 6 3.63 9.20 20.49
CA TYR A 6 3.86 9.45 21.90
C TYR A 6 2.78 8.83 22.79
N GLN A 7 1.97 7.91 22.26
CA GLN A 7 0.97 7.16 23.02
C GLN A 7 1.57 6.49 24.26
N LEU A 8 0.87 6.61 25.39
CA LEU A 8 1.16 5.93 26.65
C LEU A 8 -0.05 5.11 27.12
N PRO A 9 0.15 3.90 27.67
CA PRO A 9 1.42 3.17 27.76
C PRO A 9 1.97 2.84 26.36
N ILE A 10 3.30 2.76 26.22
CA ILE A 10 3.95 2.47 24.93
C ILE A 10 3.42 1.13 24.39
N PRO A 11 2.84 1.06 23.18
CA PRO A 11 2.34 -0.20 22.61
C PRO A 11 3.47 -1.21 22.36
N ASP A 12 3.13 -2.48 22.15
CA ASP A 12 4.12 -3.51 21.80
C ASP A 12 4.53 -3.40 20.32
N TRP A 13 5.35 -2.39 20.03
CA TRP A 13 5.96 -2.16 18.72
C TRP A 13 7.30 -2.92 18.54
N GLY A 14 7.61 -3.86 19.44
CA GLY A 14 8.91 -4.55 19.44
C GLY A 14 10.11 -3.62 19.64
N LEU A 15 9.89 -2.40 20.15
CA LEU A 15 10.95 -1.43 20.38
C LEU A 15 11.77 -1.79 21.63
N ALA A 16 13.07 -1.55 21.56
CA ALA A 16 14.01 -1.70 22.66
C ALA A 16 14.78 -0.41 22.91
N CYS A 17 15.20 -0.18 24.15
CA CYS A 17 16.04 0.96 24.51
C CYS A 17 17.37 0.89 23.74
N PRO A 18 17.80 1.95 23.03
CA PRO A 18 19.05 1.93 22.26
C PRO A 18 20.32 1.81 23.13
N THR A 19 20.22 2.11 24.43
CA THR A 19 21.35 2.07 25.37
C THR A 19 21.53 0.71 26.04
N CYS A 20 20.44 0.09 26.50
CA CYS A 20 20.49 -1.14 27.31
C CYS A 20 19.63 -2.29 26.78
N SER A 21 18.97 -2.12 25.63
CA SER A 21 18.07 -3.10 25.01
C SER A 21 16.83 -3.49 25.84
N TYR A 22 16.48 -2.73 26.88
CA TYR A 22 15.26 -2.96 27.65
C TYR A 22 14.01 -2.85 26.75
N PRO A 23 13.07 -3.81 26.76
CA PRO A 23 11.86 -3.76 25.94
C PRO A 23 10.96 -2.60 26.37
N LEU A 24 10.58 -1.74 25.43
CA LEU A 24 9.89 -0.49 25.74
C LEU A 24 8.37 -0.63 25.90
N ARG A 25 7.81 -1.81 25.61
CA ARG A 25 6.36 -2.08 25.70
C ARG A 25 5.82 -1.88 27.12
N GLY A 26 4.65 -1.25 27.23
CA GLY A 26 3.93 -1.07 28.48
C GLY A 26 4.47 0.06 29.39
N LEU A 27 5.51 0.79 28.98
CA LEU A 27 6.07 1.85 29.82
C LEU A 27 5.07 3.02 29.97
N PRO A 28 4.88 3.55 31.19
CA PRO A 28 3.96 4.67 31.45
C PRO A 28 4.58 6.04 31.13
N ARG A 29 5.84 6.07 30.66
CA ARG A 29 6.59 7.27 30.30
C ARG A 29 7.64 6.94 29.26
N HIS A 30 8.02 7.93 28.44
CA HIS A 30 9.08 7.83 27.43
C HIS A 30 10.48 7.90 28.04
N ARG A 31 10.76 7.05 29.04
CA ARG A 31 12.05 6.95 29.72
C ARG A 31 12.31 5.51 30.11
N CYS A 32 13.49 4.99 29.74
CA CYS A 32 13.91 3.64 30.08
C CYS A 32 14.04 3.49 31.62
N PRO A 33 13.43 2.47 32.23
CA PRO A 33 13.51 2.26 33.68
C PRO A 33 14.90 1.78 34.14
N GLU A 34 15.65 1.09 33.28
CA GLU A 34 16.96 0.50 33.63
C GLU A 34 18.10 1.54 33.59
N CYS A 35 18.24 2.26 32.47
CA CYS A 35 19.35 3.19 32.26
C CYS A 35 18.96 4.66 32.38
N GLY A 36 17.67 4.97 32.53
CA GLY A 36 17.18 6.34 32.64
C GLY A 36 17.22 7.16 31.33
N THR A 37 17.60 6.57 30.20
CA THR A 37 17.63 7.26 28.89
C THR A 37 16.22 7.75 28.51
N GLU A 38 16.11 9.03 28.14
CA GLU A 38 14.88 9.58 27.55
C GLU A 38 14.72 9.08 26.12
N LEU A 39 13.51 8.69 25.77
CA LEU A 39 13.19 8.04 24.51
C LEU A 39 12.51 9.05 23.60
N ASP A 40 13.17 9.41 22.51
CA ASP A 40 12.49 10.13 21.43
C ASP A 40 11.86 9.11 20.47
N MET A 41 10.54 8.93 20.59
CA MET A 41 9.79 7.95 19.81
C MET A 41 9.88 8.22 18.31
N ALA A 42 9.98 9.49 17.88
CA ALA A 42 10.16 9.85 16.47
C ALA A 42 11.54 9.40 15.92
N ALA A 43 12.57 9.36 16.78
CA ALA A 43 13.90 8.88 16.40
C ALA A 43 14.00 7.35 16.39
N LEU A 44 13.18 6.67 17.22
CA LEU A 44 13.12 5.21 17.32
C LEU A 44 12.24 4.58 16.23
N ILE A 45 11.09 5.20 15.94
CA ILE A 45 10.16 4.73 14.92
C ILE A 45 10.67 5.17 13.54
N ARG A 46 11.24 4.21 12.83
CA ARG A 46 11.69 4.39 11.44
C ARG A 46 10.69 3.76 10.47
N PRO A 47 10.69 4.14 9.18
CA PRO A 47 9.81 3.53 8.19
C PRO A 47 9.89 1.99 8.10
N TRP A 48 10.99 1.38 8.54
CA TRP A 48 11.18 -0.08 8.60
C TRP A 48 10.82 -0.72 9.95
N THR A 49 10.30 0.06 10.91
CA THR A 49 9.90 -0.45 12.23
C THR A 49 8.56 -1.15 12.13
N ARG A 50 8.48 -2.37 12.66
CA ARG A 50 7.22 -3.13 12.72
C ARG A 50 6.32 -2.58 13.81
N LEU A 51 5.33 -1.78 13.41
CA LEU A 51 4.35 -1.19 14.34
C LEU A 51 3.11 -2.06 14.54
N ARG A 52 2.90 -3.07 13.68
CA ARG A 52 1.77 -4.01 13.73
C ARG A 52 2.09 -5.30 13.00
N ASP A 53 1.23 -6.30 13.18
CA ASP A 53 1.22 -7.52 12.38
C ASP A 53 0.55 -7.30 11.03
N PRO A 54 0.87 -8.11 10.01
CA PRO A 54 0.18 -8.08 8.73
C PRO A 54 -1.29 -8.45 8.91
N ARG A 55 -2.19 -7.73 8.23
CA ARG A 55 -3.64 -8.04 8.24
C ARG A 55 -3.96 -9.29 7.43
N PHE A 56 -3.12 -9.59 6.44
CA PHE A 56 -3.29 -10.70 5.51
C PHE A 56 -2.05 -11.57 5.50
N THR A 57 -2.26 -12.84 5.77
CA THR A 57 -1.27 -13.91 5.84
C THR A 57 -1.31 -14.83 4.62
N GLY A 58 -2.37 -14.76 3.81
CA GLY A 58 -2.62 -15.67 2.68
C GLY A 58 -3.55 -16.84 3.03
N HIS A 59 -3.80 -17.08 4.31
CA HIS A 59 -4.66 -18.16 4.79
C HIS A 59 -6.12 -17.73 5.02
N GLU A 60 -6.46 -16.47 4.77
CA GLU A 60 -7.83 -15.96 4.94
C GLU A 60 -8.79 -16.64 3.95
N ARG A 61 -9.99 -17.00 4.39
CA ARG A 61 -11.05 -17.59 3.55
C ARG A 61 -12.38 -16.84 3.75
N PRO A 62 -13.12 -16.51 2.67
CA PRO A 62 -12.74 -16.62 1.26
C PRO A 62 -11.46 -15.83 0.92
N LEU A 63 -10.64 -16.33 -0.01
CA LEU A 63 -9.34 -15.71 -0.34
C LEU A 63 -9.55 -14.26 -0.82
N PRO A 64 -8.95 -13.24 -0.19
CA PRO A 64 -9.00 -11.87 -0.67
C PRO A 64 -8.41 -11.72 -2.07
N ASP A 65 -8.75 -10.64 -2.78
CA ASP A 65 -8.15 -10.38 -4.08
C ASP A 65 -6.70 -9.90 -3.93
N PHE A 66 -5.79 -10.87 -3.96
CA PHE A 66 -4.35 -10.64 -4.03
C PHE A 66 -3.83 -10.53 -5.47
N GLY A 67 -4.71 -10.54 -6.49
CA GLY A 67 -4.30 -10.61 -7.89
C GLY A 67 -3.49 -11.87 -8.21
N LEU A 68 -3.80 -12.98 -7.56
CA LEU A 68 -3.22 -14.30 -7.83
C LEU A 68 -4.06 -15.02 -8.89
N LEU A 69 -3.39 -15.68 -9.83
CA LEU A 69 -4.03 -16.45 -10.89
C LEU A 69 -3.72 -17.94 -10.71
N CYS A 70 -4.71 -18.78 -11.00
CA CYS A 70 -4.53 -20.23 -11.02
C CYS A 70 -3.51 -20.62 -12.11
N ARG A 71 -2.44 -21.34 -11.74
CA ARG A 71 -1.43 -21.79 -12.72
C ARG A 71 -1.99 -22.76 -13.78
N ALA A 72 -3.09 -23.47 -13.48
CA ALA A 72 -3.70 -24.43 -14.39
C ALA A 72 -4.65 -23.78 -15.41
N CYS A 73 -5.53 -22.87 -14.99
CA CYS A 73 -6.56 -22.28 -15.86
C CYS A 73 -6.43 -20.77 -16.11
N GLY A 74 -5.48 -20.09 -15.43
CA GLY A 74 -5.24 -18.66 -15.57
C GLY A 74 -6.29 -17.74 -14.93
N ARG A 75 -7.37 -18.28 -14.36
CA ARG A 75 -8.44 -17.50 -13.73
C ARG A 75 -8.06 -17.02 -12.32
N PRO A 76 -8.62 -15.90 -11.84
CA PRO A 76 -8.32 -15.37 -10.51
C PRO A 76 -8.67 -16.36 -9.40
N LEU A 77 -7.87 -16.35 -8.33
CA LEU A 77 -8.10 -17.14 -7.12
C LEU A 77 -8.90 -16.38 -6.05
N ALA A 78 -9.20 -15.10 -6.28
CA ALA A 78 -10.04 -14.31 -5.39
C ALA A 78 -11.40 -14.99 -5.13
N GLY A 79 -11.82 -15.05 -3.87
CA GLY A 79 -13.03 -15.72 -3.42
C GLY A 79 -12.92 -17.24 -3.26
N ALA A 80 -11.73 -17.84 -3.43
CA ALA A 80 -11.55 -19.28 -3.20
C ALA A 80 -11.89 -19.65 -1.75
N PRO A 81 -12.78 -20.64 -1.51
CA PRO A 81 -13.16 -21.06 -0.16
C PRO A 81 -12.12 -21.96 0.52
N GLY A 82 -11.14 -22.47 -0.22
CA GLY A 82 -10.06 -23.34 0.26
C GLY A 82 -8.87 -23.35 -0.72
N ASP A 83 -7.99 -24.33 -0.57
CA ASP A 83 -6.75 -24.47 -1.36
C ASP A 83 -6.96 -25.12 -2.74
N ALA A 84 -8.10 -24.82 -3.35
CA ALA A 84 -8.51 -25.32 -4.66
C ALA A 84 -9.13 -24.20 -5.48
N CYS A 85 -8.74 -24.13 -6.76
CA CYS A 85 -9.23 -23.10 -7.67
C CYS A 85 -10.76 -23.19 -7.81
N PRO A 86 -11.52 -22.09 -7.58
CA PRO A 86 -12.98 -22.11 -7.66
C PRO A 86 -13.52 -22.35 -9.08
N HIS A 87 -12.65 -22.31 -10.10
CA HIS A 87 -13.05 -22.48 -11.50
C HIS A 87 -12.72 -23.86 -12.08
N CYS A 88 -11.57 -24.47 -11.74
CA CYS A 88 -11.15 -25.75 -12.30
C CYS A 88 -10.88 -26.83 -11.25
N GLY A 89 -10.94 -26.51 -9.95
CA GLY A 89 -10.69 -27.45 -8.86
C GLY A 89 -9.21 -27.82 -8.64
N ALA A 90 -8.28 -27.29 -9.44
CA ALA A 90 -6.85 -27.55 -9.26
C ALA A 90 -6.38 -27.05 -7.89
N ALA A 91 -5.66 -27.90 -7.16
CA ALA A 91 -5.04 -27.54 -5.89
C ALA A 91 -3.99 -26.43 -6.10
N PHE A 92 -3.84 -25.56 -5.12
CA PHE A 92 -2.77 -24.58 -5.06
C PHE A 92 -2.31 -24.38 -3.61
N ASP A 93 -1.05 -24.02 -3.42
CA ASP A 93 -0.53 -23.61 -2.12
C ASP A 93 -0.14 -22.13 -2.16
N VAL A 94 -0.85 -21.31 -1.39
CA VAL A 94 -0.66 -19.85 -1.34
C VAL A 94 0.76 -19.49 -0.92
N GLU A 95 1.40 -20.31 -0.09
CA GLU A 95 2.76 -20.05 0.40
C GLU A 95 3.81 -20.13 -0.72
N GLU A 96 3.53 -20.82 -1.83
CA GLU A 96 4.42 -20.84 -3.00
C GLU A 96 4.59 -19.46 -3.67
N TRP A 97 3.67 -18.53 -3.43
CA TRP A 97 3.78 -17.15 -3.91
C TRP A 97 4.52 -16.23 -2.94
N ARG A 98 4.75 -16.65 -1.69
CA ARG A 98 5.50 -15.86 -0.72
C ARG A 98 6.97 -15.77 -1.14
N PRO A 99 7.59 -14.58 -1.14
CA PRO A 99 9.01 -14.45 -1.38
C PRO A 99 9.82 -15.24 -0.34
N THR A 100 10.85 -15.95 -0.78
CA THR A 100 11.66 -16.82 0.08
C THR A 100 12.62 -16.08 1.00
N ARG A 101 12.95 -14.83 0.68
CA ARG A 101 13.81 -13.97 1.49
C ARG A 101 13.00 -13.27 2.57
N GLU A 102 13.62 -12.88 3.67
CA GLU A 102 12.97 -12.10 4.72
C GLU A 102 12.46 -10.74 4.20
N TRP A 103 13.17 -10.15 3.26
CA TRP A 103 12.79 -8.91 2.59
C TRP A 103 12.71 -9.13 1.08
N PHE A 104 11.65 -8.64 0.45
CA PHE A 104 11.47 -8.68 -0.99
C PHE A 104 11.45 -7.29 -1.60
N VAL A 105 11.73 -7.22 -2.91
CA VAL A 105 11.74 -5.97 -3.67
C VAL A 105 10.36 -5.78 -4.31
N LEU A 106 9.74 -4.65 -4.00
CA LEU A 106 8.55 -4.13 -4.62
C LEU A 106 8.98 -3.12 -5.69
N ASP A 107 8.98 -3.56 -6.93
CA ASP A 107 9.37 -2.79 -8.11
C ASP A 107 8.17 -2.47 -9.02
N ALA A 108 8.44 -1.87 -10.17
CA ALA A 108 7.40 -1.52 -11.15
C ALA A 108 6.68 -2.76 -11.72
N ALA A 109 7.33 -3.93 -11.78
CA ALA A 109 6.69 -5.15 -12.28
C ALA A 109 5.58 -5.62 -11.32
N LEU A 110 5.83 -5.53 -10.01
CA LEU A 110 4.82 -5.87 -9.00
C LEU A 110 3.79 -4.74 -8.78
N ALA A 111 4.22 -3.48 -8.82
CA ALA A 111 3.34 -2.30 -8.67
C ALA A 111 2.41 -2.08 -9.88
N GLY A 112 2.77 -2.62 -11.05
CA GLY A 112 2.03 -2.44 -12.29
C GLY A 112 2.02 -0.98 -12.74
N PRO A 113 0.86 -0.38 -13.06
CA PRO A 113 0.78 1.01 -13.51
C PRO A 113 0.90 2.06 -12.39
N LEU A 114 1.06 1.65 -11.12
CA LEU A 114 1.18 2.59 -10.01
C LEU A 114 2.63 3.10 -9.90
N PRO A 115 2.84 4.43 -9.81
CA PRO A 115 4.18 4.98 -9.61
C PRO A 115 4.69 4.62 -8.21
N ILE A 116 5.97 4.25 -8.09
CA ILE A 116 6.58 3.82 -6.82
C ILE A 116 6.41 4.84 -5.68
N PRO A 117 6.53 6.16 -5.89
CA PRO A 117 6.23 7.13 -4.84
C PRO A 117 4.77 7.06 -4.33
N GLY A 118 3.81 6.78 -5.22
CA GLY A 118 2.42 6.57 -4.85
C GLY A 118 2.21 5.29 -4.06
N VAL A 119 2.91 4.21 -4.44
CA VAL A 119 2.92 2.95 -3.67
C VAL A 119 3.56 3.15 -2.30
N GLN A 120 4.65 3.91 -2.21
CA GLN A 120 5.30 4.24 -0.94
C GLN A 120 4.33 4.98 0.00
N ALA A 121 3.62 5.99 -0.50
CA ALA A 121 2.62 6.72 0.28
C ALA A 121 1.50 5.78 0.76
N LEU A 122 1.02 4.89 -0.10
CA LEU A 122 -0.02 3.91 0.21
C LEU A 122 0.41 2.93 1.32
N ILE A 123 1.61 2.37 1.24
CA ILE A 123 2.06 1.40 2.25
C ILE A 123 2.42 2.11 3.57
N ALA A 124 2.90 3.36 3.49
CA ALA A 124 3.17 4.19 4.67
C ALA A 124 1.88 4.56 5.42
N SER A 125 0.79 4.89 4.71
CA SER A 125 -0.50 5.20 5.34
C SER A 125 -1.10 4.00 6.07
N GLU A 126 -0.73 2.79 5.65
CA GLU A 126 -1.11 1.53 6.27
C GLU A 126 -0.06 1.02 7.26
N LEU A 127 1.00 1.78 7.51
CA LEU A 127 2.06 1.47 8.49
C LEU A 127 2.79 0.16 8.18
N VAL A 128 2.90 -0.18 6.90
CA VAL A 128 3.68 -1.33 6.45
C VAL A 128 5.16 -0.96 6.46
N PRO A 129 6.01 -1.73 7.15
CA PRO A 129 7.44 -1.46 7.20
C PRO A 129 8.06 -1.48 5.81
N HIS A 130 8.84 -0.46 5.46
CA HIS A 130 9.50 -0.39 4.17
C HIS A 130 10.80 0.42 4.20
N PHE A 131 11.63 0.20 3.19
CA PHE A 131 12.83 0.99 2.93
C PHE A 131 12.93 1.34 1.44
N PRO A 132 13.10 2.61 1.06
CA PRO A 132 13.26 3.00 -0.33
C PRO A 132 14.60 2.52 -0.90
N VAL A 133 14.57 1.87 -2.05
CA VAL A 133 15.76 1.47 -2.82
C VAL A 133 15.85 2.40 -4.03
N GLY A 134 16.81 3.31 -3.99
CA GLY A 134 17.20 4.15 -5.12
C GLY A 134 18.56 3.74 -5.66
N GLU A 135 18.78 4.02 -6.94
CA GLU A 135 20.15 4.17 -7.42
C GLU A 135 20.64 5.53 -6.92
N LEU A 136 21.83 5.57 -6.32
CA LEU A 136 22.50 6.84 -6.05
C LEU A 136 22.68 7.52 -7.40
N SER A 137 21.95 8.60 -7.65
CA SER A 137 22.14 9.32 -8.91
C SER A 137 23.51 9.99 -8.84
N LEU A 138 24.24 10.06 -9.96
CA LEU A 138 25.49 10.83 -10.03
C LEU A 138 25.29 12.27 -9.53
N ALA A 139 24.09 12.84 -9.68
CA ALA A 139 23.76 14.15 -9.13
C ALA A 139 23.85 14.20 -7.59
N GLU A 140 23.50 13.14 -6.86
CA GLU A 140 23.66 13.07 -5.40
C GLU A 140 25.13 13.08 -4.98
N ILE A 141 26.01 12.50 -5.80
CA ILE A 141 27.48 12.59 -5.60
C ILE A 141 27.94 14.05 -5.75
N TYR A 142 27.30 14.84 -6.61
CA TYR A 142 27.61 16.25 -6.85
C TYR A 142 26.69 17.24 -6.10
N GLY A 143 25.96 16.80 -5.07
CA GLY A 143 25.16 17.67 -4.19
C GLY A 143 23.75 18.01 -4.66
N GLY A 144 23.28 17.43 -5.76
CA GLY A 144 21.89 17.48 -6.20
C GLY A 144 21.04 16.43 -5.47
N ARG A 145 20.11 16.87 -4.61
CA ARG A 145 19.20 15.98 -3.86
C ARG A 145 18.04 15.46 -4.73
N SER A 146 18.34 14.58 -5.68
CA SER A 146 17.30 13.83 -6.37
C SER A 146 17.65 12.34 -6.41
N SER A 147 17.25 11.61 -5.39
CA SER A 147 17.16 10.15 -5.44
C SER A 147 15.89 9.79 -6.18
N THR A 148 16.02 9.10 -7.32
CA THR A 148 14.88 8.42 -7.93
C THR A 148 14.65 7.11 -7.17
N ILE A 149 13.58 7.07 -6.37
CA ILE A 149 13.16 5.85 -5.69
C ILE A 149 12.54 4.94 -6.76
N ASN A 150 13.30 3.90 -7.14
CA ASN A 150 12.91 2.98 -8.22
C ASN A 150 12.26 1.71 -7.68
N ALA A 151 12.47 1.38 -6.41
CA ALA A 151 11.86 0.24 -5.75
C ALA A 151 11.75 0.45 -4.24
N LEU A 152 11.01 -0.43 -3.57
CA LEU A 152 10.89 -0.48 -2.11
C LEU A 152 11.30 -1.87 -1.64
N ARG A 153 11.95 -1.98 -0.48
CA ARG A 153 12.10 -3.24 0.25
C ARG A 153 11.05 -3.33 1.32
N VAL A 154 10.36 -4.47 1.39
CA VAL A 154 9.28 -4.74 2.35
C VAL A 154 9.52 -6.13 2.98
N PRO A 155 9.23 -6.34 4.27
CA PRO A 155 9.30 -7.66 4.88
C PRO A 155 8.30 -8.61 4.21
N SER A 156 8.71 -9.85 3.95
CA SER A 156 7.92 -10.84 3.22
C SER A 156 6.68 -11.31 3.95
N GLU A 157 6.61 -11.13 5.27
CA GLU A 157 5.39 -11.35 6.05
C GLU A 157 4.24 -10.41 5.66
N PHE A 158 4.54 -9.24 5.08
CA PHE A 158 3.53 -8.32 4.54
C PHE A 158 3.21 -8.57 3.07
N HIS A 159 3.71 -9.65 2.45
CA HIS A 159 3.57 -9.88 1.01
C HIS A 159 2.10 -9.84 0.53
N PHE A 160 1.21 -10.59 1.16
CA PHE A 160 -0.20 -10.64 0.77
C PHE A 160 -0.93 -9.34 1.03
N GLU A 161 -0.57 -8.65 2.12
CA GLU A 161 -1.12 -7.34 2.41
C GLU A 161 -0.71 -6.29 1.36
N ILE A 162 0.55 -6.28 0.93
CA ILE A 162 1.00 -5.42 -0.18
C ILE A 162 0.21 -5.74 -1.45
N ARG A 163 0.05 -7.01 -1.80
CA ARG A 163 -0.72 -7.38 -3.00
C ARG A 163 -2.17 -6.91 -2.93
N TRP A 164 -2.82 -7.07 -1.77
CA TRP A 164 -4.16 -6.58 -1.53
C TRP A 164 -4.26 -5.05 -1.69
N LEU A 165 -3.35 -4.29 -1.06
CA LEU A 165 -3.29 -2.83 -1.19
C LEU A 165 -3.11 -2.38 -2.64
N LEU A 166 -2.24 -3.05 -3.39
CA LEU A 166 -2.05 -2.77 -4.81
C LEU A 166 -3.31 -3.07 -5.62
N GLN A 167 -4.00 -4.19 -5.37
CA GLN A 167 -5.26 -4.49 -6.08
C GLN A 167 -6.34 -3.45 -5.78
N GLN A 168 -6.48 -3.04 -4.52
CA GLN A 168 -7.43 -2.00 -4.14
C GLN A 168 -7.13 -0.68 -4.86
N ALA A 169 -5.88 -0.22 -4.83
CA ALA A 169 -5.47 1.01 -5.52
C ALA A 169 -5.66 0.92 -7.04
N LEU A 170 -5.45 -0.25 -7.65
CA LEU A 170 -5.72 -0.48 -9.07
C LEU A 170 -7.22 -0.48 -9.38
N ALA A 171 -8.05 -1.07 -8.52
CA ALA A 171 -9.50 -1.04 -8.66
C ALA A 171 -10.01 0.41 -8.57
N ASP A 172 -9.53 1.20 -7.62
CA ASP A 172 -9.86 2.61 -7.47
C ASP A 172 -9.43 3.43 -8.70
N LEU A 173 -8.23 3.19 -9.22
CA LEU A 173 -7.75 3.83 -10.45
C LEU A 173 -8.61 3.47 -11.66
N ARG A 174 -9.02 2.20 -11.79
CA ARG A 174 -9.92 1.76 -12.87
C ARG A 174 -11.31 2.39 -12.73
N ALA A 175 -11.87 2.43 -11.52
CA ALA A 175 -13.15 3.06 -11.23
C ALA A 175 -13.10 4.57 -11.56
N ALA A 176 -12.04 5.27 -11.15
CA ALA A 176 -11.82 6.68 -11.46
C ALA A 176 -11.69 6.92 -12.97
N ARG A 177 -11.01 6.02 -13.72
CA ARG A 177 -10.94 6.11 -15.19
C ARG A 177 -12.28 5.83 -15.85
N ALA A 178 -13.04 4.84 -15.39
CA ALA A 178 -14.37 4.55 -15.90
C ALA A 178 -15.33 5.72 -15.66
N ALA A 179 -15.26 6.36 -14.48
CA ALA A 179 -16.02 7.57 -14.17
C ALA A 179 -15.65 8.75 -15.08
N ARG A 180 -14.36 8.95 -15.38
CA ARG A 180 -13.89 9.96 -16.35
C ARG A 180 -14.24 9.61 -17.80
N GLY A 181 -14.41 8.33 -18.10
CA GLY A 181 -14.76 7.78 -19.41
C GLY A 181 -16.24 7.90 -19.76
N GLN A 182 -17.05 8.59 -18.94
CA GLN A 182 -18.27 9.19 -19.51
C GLN A 182 -17.79 10.04 -20.69
N GLY A 183 -18.20 9.71 -21.91
CA GLY A 183 -17.71 10.44 -23.09
C GLY A 183 -17.99 11.94 -22.95
N ASP A 184 -17.27 12.75 -23.73
CA ASP A 184 -17.64 14.15 -23.88
C ASP A 184 -19.14 14.27 -24.16
N TRP A 185 -19.81 15.21 -23.50
CA TRP A 185 -21.24 15.43 -23.66
C TRP A 185 -21.49 16.78 -24.30
N ARG A 186 -22.49 16.85 -25.18
CA ARG A 186 -22.90 18.09 -25.82
C ARG A 186 -23.98 18.78 -25.00
N CYS A 187 -23.78 20.05 -24.67
CA CYS A 187 -24.73 20.81 -23.88
C CYS A 187 -26.05 20.98 -24.64
N SER A 188 -27.17 20.60 -24.02
CA SER A 188 -28.50 20.71 -24.63
C SER A 188 -28.97 22.16 -24.82
N ALA A 189 -28.34 23.11 -24.13
CA ALA A 189 -28.72 24.53 -24.19
C ALA A 189 -27.91 25.35 -25.19
N CYS A 190 -26.59 25.14 -25.28
CA CYS A 190 -25.71 25.93 -26.13
C CYS A 190 -24.94 25.09 -27.18
N ALA A 191 -25.15 23.78 -27.23
CA ALA A 191 -24.48 22.83 -28.13
C ALA A 191 -22.94 22.72 -27.99
N GLU A 192 -22.37 23.31 -26.93
CA GLU A 192 -20.93 23.20 -26.63
C GLU A 192 -20.54 21.76 -26.24
N GLN A 193 -19.34 21.33 -26.61
CA GLN A 193 -18.80 20.02 -26.21
C GLN A 193 -18.08 20.15 -24.86
N ASN A 194 -18.47 19.33 -23.89
CA ASN A 194 -17.97 19.38 -22.52
C ASN A 194 -17.29 18.05 -22.19
N PRO A 195 -16.13 18.05 -21.53
CA PRO A 195 -15.51 16.81 -21.08
C PRO A 195 -16.43 16.05 -20.13
N GLY A 196 -16.41 14.72 -20.21
CA GLY A 196 -17.29 13.84 -19.44
C GLY A 196 -17.30 14.02 -17.92
N HIS A 197 -16.21 14.53 -17.36
CA HIS A 197 -16.06 14.77 -15.92
C HIS A 197 -16.70 16.08 -15.43
N PHE A 198 -17.25 16.91 -16.32
CA PHE A 198 -18.00 18.11 -15.95
C PHE A 198 -19.48 17.79 -15.74
N GLU A 199 -20.03 18.23 -14.61
CA GLU A 199 -21.48 18.16 -14.32
C GLU A 199 -22.25 19.36 -14.88
N VAL A 200 -21.55 20.46 -15.19
CA VAL A 200 -22.10 21.71 -15.73
C VAL A 200 -21.36 22.11 -17.00
N CYS A 201 -22.06 22.75 -17.93
CA CYS A 201 -21.46 23.24 -19.15
C CYS A 201 -20.48 24.38 -18.83
N TRP A 202 -19.20 24.25 -19.24
CA TRP A 202 -18.18 25.26 -18.95
C TRP A 202 -18.43 26.61 -19.66
N ASN A 203 -19.26 26.62 -20.71
CA ASN A 203 -19.60 27.83 -21.46
C ASN A 203 -20.86 28.52 -20.92
N CYS A 204 -21.93 27.78 -20.59
CA CYS A 204 -23.22 28.37 -20.20
C CYS A 204 -23.70 28.01 -18.78
N GLU A 205 -22.86 27.34 -17.98
CA GLU A 205 -23.09 26.92 -16.59
C GLU A 205 -24.34 26.05 -16.34
N ARG A 206 -25.01 25.57 -17.39
CA ARG A 206 -26.20 24.70 -17.24
C ARG A 206 -25.79 23.26 -16.91
N PRO A 207 -26.53 22.57 -16.01
CA PRO A 207 -26.22 21.19 -15.66
C PRO A 207 -26.41 20.26 -16.85
N ARG A 208 -25.65 19.18 -16.86
CA ARG A 208 -25.79 18.09 -17.82
C ARG A 208 -27.19 17.49 -17.72
N ALA A 209 -27.84 17.30 -18.87
CA ALA A 209 -29.12 16.59 -18.92
C ALA A 209 -28.89 15.14 -18.44
N THR A 210 -29.55 14.77 -17.34
CA THR A 210 -29.68 13.38 -16.92
C THR A 210 -30.69 12.74 -17.85
N GLU A 211 -30.28 11.73 -18.64
CA GLU A 211 -31.25 10.89 -19.36
C GLU A 211 -32.20 10.28 -18.32
N GLN A 212 -33.47 10.67 -18.37
CA GLN A 212 -34.54 10.13 -17.53
C GLN A 212 -35.08 8.83 -18.12
#